data_AF-A0A2E7A7V9-F1
#
_entry.id   AF-A0A2E7A7V9-F1
#
_cell.length_a   1.000
_cell.length_b   1.000
_cell.length_c   1.000
_cell.angle_alpha   90.00
_cell.angle_beta   90.00
_cell.angle_gamma   90.00
#
_symmetry.space_group_name_H-M   'P 1'
#
loop_
_entity.id
_entity.type
_entity.pdbx_description
1 polymer ?
#
loop_
_entity_poly.entity_id
_entity_poly.type
_entity_poly.pdbx_seq_one_letter_code
_entity_poly.pdbx_strand_id
1 'polypeptide(L)'
;MKKTLTIILIALLSAACLVTIIIGLSGSTKKAASPEIAAPLSSRIIEAPEDGAQAAAEAQDVILAGPSQRLNNAAVGTITWLPNPGDFIEFGTALYAVDSKPVILMKGSLPMHRDIAYKISDGPDVAQLERNLVDLGHALDEAETSDPTDLTVDHHVTPLTVSSIRSWQLSLGLTSTGIVGQGDVIFRPEVVQVSELHVRRGQIIDGGSVLSVLIN
;
A
#
# COMPACT_ATOMS: atom_id res chain seq x y z
N MET A 1 -50.69 -12.47 54.84
CA MET A 1 -51.61 -13.08 53.83
C MET A 1 -50.98 -12.84 52.44
N LYS A 2 -50.97 -13.76 51.44
CA LYS A 2 -52.09 -14.21 50.56
C LYS A 2 -52.90 -13.01 50.03
N LYS A 3 -53.13 -12.74 48.73
CA LYS A 3 -52.96 -13.42 47.41
C LYS A 3 -52.96 -12.31 46.31
N THR A 4 -52.61 -12.41 45.01
CA THR A 4 -51.67 -13.20 44.13
C THR A 4 -51.80 -12.65 42.68
N LEU A 5 -50.83 -12.96 41.78
CA LEU A 5 -50.89 -12.85 40.29
C LEU A 5 -50.76 -11.42 39.69
N THR A 6 -50.20 -11.18 38.48
CA THR A 6 -49.86 -12.05 37.31
C THR A 6 -48.52 -11.60 36.67
N ILE A 7 -47.42 -12.39 36.67
CA ILE A 7 -46.94 -13.28 35.58
C ILE A 7 -46.74 -12.53 34.24
N ILE A 8 -45.52 -12.06 33.88
CA ILE A 8 -44.34 -12.76 33.32
C ILE A 8 -44.49 -13.21 31.85
N LEU A 9 -43.65 -12.65 30.97
CA LEU A 9 -42.89 -13.44 29.98
C LEU A 9 -41.57 -12.74 29.63
N ILE A 10 -40.44 -13.45 29.74
CA ILE A 10 -39.13 -13.03 29.23
C ILE A 10 -38.82 -13.94 28.05
N ALA A 11 -38.42 -13.37 26.91
CA ALA A 11 -37.97 -14.12 25.74
C ALA A 11 -36.59 -13.61 25.32
N LEU A 12 -35.59 -14.50 25.35
CA LEU A 12 -34.35 -14.29 24.60
C LEU A 12 -34.67 -14.42 23.12
N LEU A 13 -34.05 -13.59 22.28
CA LEU A 13 -33.75 -14.00 20.91
C LEU A 13 -32.42 -13.42 20.45
N SER A 14 -31.41 -14.28 20.36
CA SER A 14 -30.13 -13.96 19.74
C SER A 14 -30.29 -13.86 18.23
N ALA A 15 -29.89 -12.74 17.63
CA ALA A 15 -29.86 -12.56 16.18
C ALA A 15 -28.74 -13.39 15.55
N ALA A 16 -29.00 -14.67 15.29
CA ALA A 16 -28.11 -15.55 14.55
C ALA A 16 -28.25 -15.30 13.04
N CYS A 17 -27.12 -15.05 12.37
CA CYS A 17 -27.08 -14.92 10.92
C CYS A 17 -27.27 -16.30 10.25
N LEU A 18 -28.13 -16.39 9.23
CA LEU A 18 -28.29 -17.60 8.43
C LEU A 18 -28.36 -17.27 6.94
N VAL A 19 -27.33 -17.67 6.20
CA VAL A 19 -27.26 -17.49 4.74
C VAL A 19 -28.02 -18.62 4.05
N THR A 20 -29.03 -18.29 3.24
CA THR A 20 -29.80 -19.25 2.45
C THR A 20 -29.22 -19.40 1.04
N ILE A 21 -28.49 -20.49 0.79
CA ILE A 21 -28.03 -20.87 -0.55
C ILE A 21 -29.15 -21.66 -1.25
N ILE A 22 -29.61 -21.20 -2.41
CA ILE A 22 -30.61 -21.89 -3.22
C ILE A 22 -29.91 -22.89 -4.15
N ILE A 23 -30.06 -24.18 -3.89
CA ILE A 23 -29.58 -25.27 -4.77
C ILE A 23 -30.77 -25.80 -5.57
N GLY A 24 -30.73 -25.63 -6.90
CA GLY A 24 -31.74 -26.16 -7.81
C GLY A 24 -31.62 -27.67 -8.01
N LEU A 25 -32.75 -28.39 -7.97
CA LEU A 25 -32.79 -29.85 -7.98
C LEU A 25 -33.38 -30.40 -9.30
N SER A 26 -32.58 -31.15 -10.07
CA SER A 26 -33.01 -32.08 -11.15
C SER A 26 -31.79 -32.86 -11.68
N GLY A 27 -31.81 -34.17 -11.95
CA GLY A 27 -32.82 -35.19 -11.62
C GLY A 27 -32.63 -36.48 -12.47
N SER A 28 -32.49 -37.65 -11.82
CA SER A 28 -32.37 -39.00 -12.45
C SER A 28 -31.09 -39.27 -13.31
N THR A 29 -30.54 -40.48 -13.49
CA THR A 29 -30.80 -41.82 -12.87
C THR A 29 -29.59 -42.78 -13.02
N LYS A 30 -29.46 -43.74 -12.08
CA LYS A 30 -28.94 -45.12 -12.23
C LYS A 30 -27.46 -45.40 -12.66
N LYS A 31 -26.75 -46.02 -11.69
CA LYS A 31 -26.02 -47.31 -11.78
C LYS A 31 -24.67 -47.41 -12.52
N ALA A 32 -23.61 -47.35 -11.71
CA ALA A 32 -22.31 -48.03 -11.77
C ALA A 32 -21.92 -48.93 -12.98
N ALA A 33 -20.74 -48.61 -13.55
CA ALA A 33 -19.72 -49.55 -14.05
C ALA A 33 -18.33 -48.87 -14.10
N SER A 34 -17.25 -49.62 -13.87
CA SER A 34 -15.84 -49.25 -14.10
C SER A 34 -14.95 -50.49 -13.86
N PRO A 35 -13.79 -50.67 -14.53
CA PRO A 35 -13.21 -49.92 -15.67
C PRO A 35 -13.33 -50.72 -16.99
N GLU A 36 -12.77 -50.23 -18.12
CA GLU A 36 -11.81 -50.96 -18.98
C GLU A 36 -11.31 -50.12 -20.20
N ILE A 37 -9.99 -49.99 -20.29
CA ILE A 37 -9.08 -49.73 -21.44
C ILE A 37 -9.60 -49.05 -22.74
N ALA A 38 -9.00 -47.90 -23.08
CA ALA A 38 -8.51 -47.60 -24.44
C ALA A 38 -7.43 -46.50 -24.47
N ALA A 39 -6.19 -46.89 -24.78
CA ALA A 39 -5.06 -46.04 -25.21
C ALA A 39 -4.26 -46.88 -26.25
N PRO A 40 -3.44 -46.31 -27.16
CA PRO A 40 -2.78 -45.01 -27.11
C PRO A 40 -2.87 -44.20 -28.42
N LEU A 41 -2.08 -43.12 -28.56
CA LEU A 41 -1.20 -42.94 -29.74
C LEU A 41 -0.05 -41.93 -29.47
N SER A 42 1.13 -42.28 -29.99
CA SER A 42 2.36 -41.50 -30.18
C SER A 42 2.80 -40.46 -29.12
N SER A 43 3.87 -40.82 -28.41
CA SER A 43 4.76 -39.87 -27.74
C SER A 43 5.57 -39.02 -28.74
N ARG A 44 6.00 -37.84 -28.29
CA ARG A 44 7.30 -37.30 -28.67
C ARG A 44 8.04 -36.85 -27.42
N ILE A 45 9.08 -37.60 -27.07
CA ILE A 45 10.07 -37.18 -26.08
C ILE A 45 10.93 -36.10 -26.75
N ILE A 46 11.20 -35.03 -26.02
CA ILE A 46 12.40 -34.20 -26.21
C ILE A 46 13.10 -34.23 -24.85
N GLU A 47 14.39 -34.53 -24.85
CA GLU A 47 15.16 -34.77 -23.63
C GLU A 47 15.37 -33.48 -22.83
N ALA A 48 15.45 -33.62 -21.50
CA ALA A 48 15.96 -32.56 -20.66
C ALA A 48 17.49 -32.46 -20.84
N PRO A 49 18.07 -31.26 -21.06
CA PRO A 49 19.50 -31.09 -20.95
C PRO A 49 19.92 -31.24 -19.49
N GLU A 50 20.54 -32.37 -19.15
CA GLU A 50 21.42 -32.42 -17.98
C GLU A 50 22.72 -31.67 -18.32
N ASP A 51 22.78 -30.37 -18.00
CA ASP A 51 24.07 -29.72 -17.80
C ASP A 51 24.02 -28.64 -16.71
N GLY A 52 25.00 -28.68 -15.82
CA GLY A 52 24.97 -28.00 -14.53
C GLY A 52 25.55 -26.59 -14.55
N ALA A 53 24.84 -25.63 -15.15
CA ALA A 53 25.19 -24.21 -15.04
C ALA A 53 24.33 -23.50 -13.99
N GLN A 54 24.93 -22.73 -13.08
CA GLN A 54 24.16 -21.80 -12.23
C GLN A 54 23.47 -20.76 -13.12
N ALA A 55 22.14 -20.86 -13.23
CA ALA A 55 21.31 -19.75 -13.64
C ALA A 55 21.38 -18.66 -12.56
N ALA A 56 22.40 -17.80 -12.67
CA ALA A 56 22.32 -16.48 -12.07
C ALA A 56 21.04 -15.83 -12.60
N ALA A 57 20.20 -15.32 -11.70
CA ALA A 57 19.03 -14.56 -12.12
C ALA A 57 19.52 -13.27 -12.77
N GLU A 58 19.63 -13.26 -14.09
CA GLU A 58 19.95 -12.07 -14.86
C GLU A 58 18.92 -11.00 -14.51
N ALA A 59 19.39 -9.88 -13.96
CA ALA A 59 18.57 -8.70 -13.85
C ALA A 59 18.18 -8.32 -15.29
N GLN A 60 16.89 -8.40 -15.60
CA GLN A 60 16.40 -8.02 -16.91
C GLN A 60 16.67 -6.52 -17.08
N ASP A 61 17.67 -6.20 -17.89
CA ASP A 61 18.13 -4.84 -18.15
C ASP A 61 17.14 -4.14 -19.08
N VAL A 62 15.95 -3.89 -18.54
CA VAL A 62 14.88 -3.12 -19.19
C VAL A 62 15.31 -1.65 -19.13
N ILE A 63 16.21 -1.26 -20.03
CA ILE A 63 16.59 0.13 -20.22
C ILE A 63 15.40 0.87 -20.82
N LEU A 64 14.57 1.49 -19.97
CA LEU A 64 13.55 2.44 -20.42
C LEU A 64 14.26 3.68 -20.98
N ALA A 65 14.33 3.77 -22.31
CA ALA A 65 14.99 4.85 -23.02
C ALA A 65 14.20 6.17 -22.88
N GLY A 66 14.73 7.09 -22.08
CA GLY A 66 14.20 8.44 -21.90
C GLY A 66 15.09 9.28 -20.98
N PRO A 67 14.83 10.59 -20.85
CA PRO A 67 15.44 11.38 -19.78
C PRO A 67 14.96 10.87 -18.42
N SER A 68 15.86 10.69 -17.47
CA SER A 68 15.53 10.20 -16.13
C SER A 68 16.11 11.09 -15.02
N GLN A 69 15.40 11.13 -13.89
CA GLN A 69 15.78 11.89 -12.70
C GLN A 69 15.97 10.93 -11.52
N ARG A 70 17.13 11.01 -10.86
CA ARG A 70 17.36 10.37 -9.55
C ARG A 70 16.48 11.01 -8.48
N LEU A 71 15.76 10.18 -7.73
CA LEU A 71 15.00 10.63 -6.56
C LEU A 71 15.88 10.49 -5.31
N ASN A 72 16.19 11.62 -4.69
CA ASN A 72 16.97 11.70 -3.46
C ASN A 72 16.05 11.63 -2.23
N ASN A 73 16.54 11.01 -1.16
CA ASN A 73 15.84 10.89 0.11
C ASN A 73 16.82 10.92 1.30
N ALA A 74 16.31 11.18 2.50
CA ALA A 74 17.04 11.11 3.77
C ALA A 74 16.84 9.79 4.53
N ALA A 75 16.25 8.76 3.91
CA ALA A 75 16.05 7.47 4.54
C ALA A 75 17.37 6.73 4.82
N VAL A 76 17.52 6.21 6.03
CA VAL A 76 18.71 5.48 6.52
C VAL A 76 18.26 4.10 6.99
N GLY A 77 19.04 3.06 6.69
CA GLY A 77 18.72 1.68 7.07
C GLY A 77 18.99 0.68 5.94
N THR A 78 18.32 -0.47 5.97
CA THR A 78 18.48 -1.56 4.98
C THR A 78 17.36 -1.58 3.96
N ILE A 79 17.66 -1.64 2.66
CA ILE A 79 16.66 -1.81 1.61
C ILE A 79 15.97 -3.17 1.77
N THR A 80 14.66 -3.16 2.08
CA THR A 80 13.86 -4.38 2.30
C THR A 80 12.98 -4.72 1.10
N TRP A 81 12.50 -3.72 0.36
CA TRP A 81 11.74 -3.91 -0.88
C TRP A 81 12.11 -2.84 -1.93
N LEU A 82 12.01 -3.22 -3.20
CA LEU A 82 12.21 -2.37 -4.38
C LEU A 82 11.15 -2.75 -5.44
N PRO A 83 10.67 -1.77 -6.24
CA PRO A 83 9.90 -2.03 -7.46
C PRO A 83 10.82 -2.55 -8.58
N ASN A 84 10.24 -2.90 -9.73
CA ASN A 84 10.95 -3.24 -10.95
C ASN A 84 11.15 -2.00 -11.84
N PRO A 85 12.20 -1.93 -12.68
CA PRO A 85 12.24 -0.98 -13.79
C PRO A 85 11.01 -1.15 -14.70
N GLY A 86 10.36 -0.04 -15.03
CA GLY A 86 9.12 0.00 -15.80
C GLY A 86 7.84 0.04 -14.97
N ASP A 87 7.88 -0.25 -13.66
CA ASP A 87 6.71 -0.14 -12.79
C ASP A 87 6.23 1.33 -12.72
N PHE A 88 4.91 1.51 -12.76
CA PHE A 88 4.24 2.82 -12.62
C PHE A 88 3.72 2.97 -11.18
N ILE A 89 4.02 4.11 -10.56
CA ILE A 89 3.83 4.34 -9.12
C ILE A 89 2.97 5.60 -8.94
N GLU A 90 1.80 5.40 -8.35
CA GLU A 90 0.77 6.42 -8.11
C GLU A 90 0.95 7.12 -6.75
N PHE A 91 0.32 8.28 -6.56
CA PHE A 91 0.35 8.97 -5.27
C PHE A 91 -0.28 8.11 -4.16
N GLY A 92 0.31 8.17 -2.95
CA GLY A 92 -0.06 7.31 -1.82
C GLY A 92 0.58 5.93 -1.84
N THR A 93 1.26 5.52 -2.92
CA THR A 93 1.90 4.21 -3.04
C THR A 93 3.42 4.27 -2.73
N ALA A 94 4.03 3.11 -2.49
CA ALA A 94 5.42 3.00 -2.06
C ALA A 94 6.42 3.01 -3.24
N LEU A 95 7.43 3.86 -3.17
CA LEU A 95 8.56 3.91 -4.11
C LEU A 95 9.60 2.82 -3.85
N TYR A 96 9.81 2.47 -2.59
CA TYR A 96 10.68 1.39 -2.08
C TYR A 96 10.43 1.24 -0.57
N ALA A 97 11.11 0.31 0.11
CA ALA A 97 11.04 0.20 1.57
C ALA A 97 12.41 0.05 2.24
N VAL A 98 12.58 0.69 3.39
CA VAL A 98 13.79 0.70 4.23
C VAL A 98 13.43 0.20 5.63
N ASP A 99 14.11 -0.83 6.12
CA ASP A 99 13.78 -1.52 7.39
C ASP A 99 12.27 -1.83 7.55
N SER A 100 11.66 -2.31 6.45
CA SER A 100 10.23 -2.61 6.28
C SER A 100 9.27 -1.42 6.40
N LYS A 101 9.77 -0.18 6.41
CA LYS A 101 8.96 1.04 6.28
C LYS A 101 8.91 1.48 4.81
N PRO A 102 7.73 1.69 4.20
CA PRO A 102 7.63 2.18 2.84
C PRO A 102 7.99 3.68 2.77
N VAL A 103 8.69 4.08 1.72
CA VAL A 103 8.86 5.48 1.35
C VAL A 103 7.77 5.82 0.35
N ILE A 104 6.87 6.74 0.71
CA ILE A 104 5.64 7.00 -0.05
C ILE A 104 5.83 8.12 -1.08
N LEU A 105 5.27 7.94 -2.28
CA LEU A 105 5.13 9.00 -3.27
C LEU A 105 3.96 9.90 -2.90
N MET A 106 4.21 11.20 -2.74
CA MET A 106 3.16 12.20 -2.52
C MET A 106 3.21 13.32 -3.57
N LYS A 107 2.09 14.00 -3.76
CA LYS A 107 1.93 15.08 -4.73
C LYS A 107 2.50 16.39 -4.18
N GLY A 108 3.45 17.00 -4.87
CA GLY A 108 4.10 18.21 -4.38
C GLY A 108 5.24 18.74 -5.24
N SER A 109 5.46 20.05 -5.18
CA SER A 109 6.60 20.73 -5.83
C SER A 109 7.75 21.01 -4.86
N LEU A 110 7.49 20.98 -3.54
CA LEU A 110 8.50 21.22 -2.51
C LEU A 110 9.11 19.90 -2.02
N PRO A 111 10.44 19.81 -1.86
CA PRO A 111 11.07 18.63 -1.28
C PRO A 111 10.79 18.52 0.22
N MET A 112 10.72 17.28 0.72
CA MET A 112 10.71 17.00 2.15
C MET A 112 12.10 17.32 2.72
N HIS A 113 12.24 18.46 3.39
CA HIS A 113 13.52 19.07 3.76
C HIS A 113 13.69 19.29 5.27
N ARG A 114 12.69 18.89 6.05
CA ARG A 114 12.62 18.90 7.51
C ARG A 114 11.54 17.90 7.94
N ASP A 115 11.60 17.44 9.19
CA ASP A 115 10.55 16.56 9.73
C ASP A 115 9.30 17.39 10.08
N ILE A 116 8.12 16.89 9.71
CA ILE A 116 6.84 17.56 9.98
C ILE A 116 6.20 16.94 11.23
N ALA A 117 6.06 17.74 12.28
CA ALA A 117 5.61 17.35 13.61
C ALA A 117 4.77 18.45 14.29
N TYR A 118 4.11 18.12 15.40
CA TYR A 118 3.36 19.11 16.18
C TYR A 118 4.28 20.23 16.72
N LYS A 119 3.86 21.49 16.58
CA LYS A 119 4.60 22.71 17.00
C LYS A 119 5.93 22.99 16.28
N ILE A 120 6.12 22.48 15.06
CA ILE A 120 7.13 23.05 14.15
C ILE A 120 6.75 24.49 13.75
N SER A 121 7.68 25.20 13.09
CA SER A 121 7.35 26.46 12.41
C SER A 121 6.45 26.24 11.20
N ASP A 122 5.56 27.18 10.93
CA ASP A 122 4.64 27.11 9.79
C ASP A 122 5.39 27.07 8.44
N GLY A 123 4.81 26.45 7.41
CA GLY A 123 5.41 26.43 6.07
C GLY A 123 4.54 25.82 4.96
N PRO A 124 4.84 26.11 3.68
CA PRO A 124 4.10 25.58 2.52
C PRO A 124 4.32 24.08 2.28
N ASP A 125 5.31 23.48 2.94
CA ASP A 125 5.48 22.03 3.02
C ASP A 125 4.45 21.35 3.94
N VAL A 126 3.94 22.08 4.95
CA VAL A 126 2.81 21.62 5.78
C VAL A 126 1.52 21.58 4.94
N ALA A 127 1.20 22.66 4.22
CA ALA A 127 0.08 22.71 3.26
C ALA A 127 0.10 21.55 2.27
N GLN A 128 1.29 21.22 1.78
CA GLN A 128 1.51 20.15 0.82
C GLN A 128 1.23 18.77 1.45
N LEU A 129 1.71 18.50 2.67
CA LEU A 129 1.39 17.27 3.39
C LEU A 129 -0.10 17.20 3.72
N GLU A 130 -0.68 18.27 4.25
CA GLU A 130 -2.09 18.34 4.65
C GLU A 130 -3.04 18.11 3.48
N ARG A 131 -2.77 18.69 2.30
CA ARG A 131 -3.55 18.38 1.08
C ARG A 131 -3.40 16.92 0.67
N ASN A 132 -2.23 16.29 0.82
CA ASN A 132 -2.09 14.85 0.56
C ASN A 132 -2.87 14.00 1.59
N LEU A 133 -3.00 14.43 2.85
CA LEU A 133 -3.80 13.72 3.84
C LEU A 133 -5.31 13.80 3.51
N VAL A 134 -5.79 14.90 2.93
CA VAL A 134 -7.14 15.01 2.34
C VAL A 134 -7.26 14.14 1.08
N ASP A 135 -6.38 14.34 0.08
CA ASP A 135 -6.40 13.64 -1.21
C ASP A 135 -6.36 12.09 -1.05
N LEU A 136 -5.74 11.58 0.02
CA LEU A 136 -5.64 10.16 0.36
C LEU A 136 -6.74 9.65 1.32
N GLY A 137 -7.69 10.49 1.73
CA GLY A 137 -8.81 10.11 2.59
C GLY A 137 -8.45 9.87 4.07
N HIS A 138 -7.36 10.47 4.56
CA HIS A 138 -6.96 10.47 5.96
C HIS A 138 -7.38 11.74 6.72
N ALA A 139 -8.03 12.66 6.03
CA ALA A 139 -8.72 13.84 6.52
C ALA A 139 -9.95 14.11 5.65
N LEU A 140 -10.90 14.90 6.18
CA LEU A 140 -11.82 15.70 5.36
C LEU A 140 -11.30 17.15 5.40
N ASP A 141 -11.58 17.94 4.36
CA ASP A 141 -11.20 19.35 4.29
C ASP A 141 -12.29 20.24 4.88
N GLU A 142 -11.95 21.07 5.87
CA GLU A 142 -12.89 22.05 6.46
C GLU A 142 -13.53 22.94 5.38
N ALA A 143 -12.80 23.26 4.31
CA ALA A 143 -13.30 24.10 3.22
C ALA A 143 -14.39 23.41 2.37
N GLU A 144 -14.49 22.08 2.42
CA GLU A 144 -15.55 21.31 1.75
C GLU A 144 -16.71 20.96 2.68
N THR A 145 -16.43 20.63 3.96
CA THR A 145 -17.47 20.18 4.91
C THR A 145 -18.12 21.33 5.68
N SER A 146 -17.41 22.44 5.87
CA SER A 146 -17.76 23.53 6.80
C SER A 146 -17.88 23.09 8.27
N ASP A 147 -17.28 21.95 8.66
CA ASP A 147 -17.20 21.50 10.04
C ASP A 147 -15.82 21.86 10.65
N PRO A 148 -15.74 22.69 11.71
CA PRO A 148 -14.48 23.11 12.33
C PRO A 148 -13.81 21.99 13.17
N THR A 149 -14.27 20.74 13.06
CA THR A 149 -13.58 19.55 13.57
C THR A 149 -12.84 18.75 12.48
N ASP A 150 -12.99 19.14 11.21
CA ASP A 150 -12.22 18.61 10.06
C ASP A 150 -10.91 19.39 9.83
N LEU A 151 -10.08 18.92 8.91
CA LEU A 151 -8.74 19.47 8.69
C LEU A 151 -8.80 20.76 7.85
N THR A 152 -8.44 21.89 8.45
CA THR A 152 -7.97 23.06 7.69
C THR A 152 -6.64 22.71 7.02
N VAL A 153 -6.55 22.80 5.69
CA VAL A 153 -5.27 22.70 4.99
C VAL A 153 -4.64 24.10 4.90
N ASP A 154 -3.73 24.41 5.83
CA ASP A 154 -3.04 25.70 5.88
C ASP A 154 -1.51 25.53 5.93
N HIS A 155 -0.81 26.21 6.83
CA HIS A 155 0.64 26.12 6.98
C HIS A 155 1.07 25.59 8.36
N HIS A 156 0.13 25.28 9.25
CA HIS A 156 0.36 25.08 10.67
C HIS A 156 -0.12 23.71 11.17
N VAL A 157 0.81 22.90 11.70
CA VAL A 157 0.49 21.54 12.17
C VAL A 157 -0.42 21.57 13.41
N THR A 158 -1.73 21.45 13.18
CA THR A 158 -2.77 21.39 14.22
C THR A 158 -2.81 20.00 14.91
N PRO A 159 -3.53 19.84 16.02
CA PRO A 159 -3.84 18.52 16.57
C PRO A 159 -4.63 17.61 15.61
N LEU A 160 -5.40 18.19 14.67
CA LEU A 160 -6.12 17.45 13.63
C LEU A 160 -5.14 16.93 12.58
N THR A 161 -4.19 17.76 12.12
CA THR A 161 -3.06 17.35 11.25
C THR A 161 -2.32 16.15 11.84
N VAL A 162 -2.00 16.20 13.13
CA VAL A 162 -1.35 15.09 13.86
C VAL A 162 -2.22 13.83 13.88
N SER A 163 -3.54 13.98 13.99
CA SER A 163 -4.50 12.86 13.94
C SER A 163 -4.58 12.23 12.54
N SER A 164 -4.57 13.04 11.48
CA SER A 164 -4.57 12.57 10.09
C SER A 164 -3.25 11.90 9.70
N ILE A 165 -2.10 12.43 10.12
CA ILE A 165 -0.79 11.74 9.99
C ILE A 165 -0.85 10.37 10.70
N ARG A 166 -1.46 10.30 11.89
CA ARG A 166 -1.64 9.04 12.62
C ARG A 166 -2.54 8.04 11.91
N SER A 167 -3.61 8.51 11.27
CA SER A 167 -4.53 7.70 10.45
C SER A 167 -3.81 7.12 9.23
N TRP A 168 -3.06 7.96 8.50
CA TRP A 168 -2.21 7.56 7.38
C TRP A 168 -1.13 6.54 7.78
N GLN A 169 -0.46 6.75 8.90
CA GLN A 169 0.54 5.79 9.40
C GLN A 169 -0.09 4.42 9.73
N LEU A 170 -1.30 4.41 10.29
CA LEU A 170 -2.01 3.16 10.59
C LEU A 170 -2.50 2.43 9.33
N SER A 171 -2.88 3.15 8.26
CA SER A 171 -3.27 2.51 6.98
C SER A 171 -2.08 1.79 6.32
N LEU A 172 -0.86 2.32 6.50
CA LEU A 172 0.40 1.71 6.07
C LEU A 172 0.94 0.63 7.01
N GLY A 173 0.25 0.34 8.12
CA GLY A 173 0.71 -0.62 9.14
C GLY A 173 1.91 -0.14 9.97
N LEU A 174 2.20 1.17 9.95
CA LEU A 174 3.31 1.79 10.69
C LEU A 174 2.93 2.16 12.12
N THR A 175 3.95 2.44 12.94
CA THR A 175 3.76 3.06 14.25
C THR A 175 3.16 4.46 14.10
N SER A 176 2.01 4.68 14.74
CA SER A 176 1.23 5.92 14.67
C SER A 176 1.83 7.05 15.50
N THR A 177 2.98 7.59 15.07
CA THR A 177 3.70 8.67 15.77
C THR A 177 2.94 9.99 15.71
N GLY A 178 2.36 10.33 14.56
CA GLY A 178 1.88 11.69 14.25
C GLY A 178 3.01 12.64 13.84
N ILE A 179 4.11 12.09 13.31
CA ILE A 179 5.29 12.79 12.79
C ILE A 179 5.66 12.17 11.45
N VAL A 180 5.90 12.98 10.41
CA VAL A 180 6.45 12.53 9.12
C VAL A 180 7.91 12.96 9.04
N GLY A 181 8.83 12.01 9.03
CA GLY A 181 10.27 12.28 8.91
C GLY A 181 10.69 12.52 7.45
N GLN A 182 11.84 13.16 7.26
CA GLN A 182 12.41 13.39 5.92
C GLN A 182 12.64 12.12 5.09
N GLY A 183 12.78 10.96 5.74
CA GLY A 183 12.93 9.67 5.06
C GLY A 183 11.63 9.05 4.56
N ASP A 184 10.46 9.47 5.07
CA ASP A 184 9.21 8.72 4.94
C ASP A 184 8.46 9.01 3.62
N VAL A 185 8.69 10.18 3.01
CA VAL A 185 7.92 10.69 1.86
C VAL A 185 8.84 11.36 0.83
N ILE A 186 8.61 11.08 -0.45
CA ILE A 186 9.17 11.86 -1.57
C ILE A 186 8.03 12.55 -2.30
N PHE A 187 8.10 13.89 -2.38
CA PHE A 187 7.14 14.70 -3.12
C PHE A 187 7.52 14.83 -4.60
N ARG A 188 6.53 14.72 -5.50
CA ARG A 188 6.64 14.92 -6.94
C ARG A 188 5.41 15.65 -7.50
N PRO A 189 5.54 16.51 -8.54
CA PRO A 189 4.39 17.15 -9.15
C PRO A 189 3.49 16.16 -9.91
N GLU A 190 4.08 15.04 -10.34
CA GLU A 190 3.46 13.99 -11.15
C GLU A 190 3.76 12.60 -10.57
N VAL A 191 2.88 11.64 -10.87
CA VAL A 191 3.13 10.20 -10.73
C VAL A 191 4.33 9.77 -11.56
N VAL A 192 4.96 8.63 -11.24
CA VAL A 192 6.28 8.28 -11.78
C VAL A 192 6.34 6.87 -12.37
N GLN A 193 7.13 6.70 -13.42
CA GLN A 193 7.56 5.39 -13.90
C GLN A 193 9.02 5.14 -13.50
N VAL A 194 9.32 3.99 -12.90
CA VAL A 194 10.68 3.61 -12.50
C VAL A 194 11.54 3.38 -13.74
N SER A 195 12.72 4.00 -13.78
CA SER A 195 13.68 3.92 -14.89
C SER A 195 14.87 3.02 -14.55
N GLU A 196 15.40 3.10 -13.32
CA GLU A 196 16.65 2.45 -12.93
C GLU A 196 16.71 2.28 -11.40
N LEU A 197 17.38 1.24 -10.90
CA LEU A 197 17.62 1.01 -9.47
C LEU A 197 19.12 1.15 -9.16
N HIS A 198 19.49 2.07 -8.26
CA HIS A 198 20.89 2.33 -7.89
C HIS A 198 21.39 1.43 -6.75
N VAL A 199 20.50 0.61 -6.17
CA VAL A 199 20.74 -0.21 -4.98
C VAL A 199 20.09 -1.58 -5.13
N ARG A 200 20.49 -2.54 -4.28
CA ARG A 200 19.88 -3.88 -4.21
C ARG A 200 19.20 -4.14 -2.86
N ARG A 201 18.21 -5.04 -2.83
CA ARG A 201 17.63 -5.53 -1.57
C ARG A 201 18.71 -6.14 -0.67
N GLY A 202 18.70 -5.77 0.61
CA GLY A 202 19.76 -6.11 1.58
C GLY A 202 20.93 -5.13 1.62
N GLN A 203 20.98 -4.11 0.76
CA GLN A 203 21.98 -3.04 0.82
C GLN A 203 21.63 -2.04 1.94
N ILE A 204 22.65 -1.58 2.67
CA ILE A 204 22.54 -0.49 3.64
C ILE A 204 22.67 0.85 2.91
N ILE A 205 21.84 1.83 3.27
CA ILE A 205 21.88 3.21 2.78
C ILE A 205 21.95 4.21 3.94
N ASP A 206 22.49 5.39 3.66
CA ASP A 206 22.58 6.55 4.54
C ASP A 206 22.13 7.79 3.75
N GLY A 207 20.83 7.82 3.42
CA GLY A 207 20.26 8.73 2.43
C GLY A 207 20.75 8.48 1.00
N GLY A 208 20.58 9.50 0.15
CA GLY A 208 21.02 9.50 -1.25
C GLY A 208 19.92 9.07 -2.23
N SER A 209 20.32 8.55 -3.39
CA SER A 209 19.39 8.13 -4.46
C SER A 209 19.19 6.61 -4.48
N VAL A 210 17.96 6.14 -4.32
CA VAL A 210 17.62 4.70 -4.40
C VAL A 210 17.26 4.28 -5.82
N LEU A 211 16.52 5.12 -6.56
CA LEU A 211 16.06 4.85 -7.92
C LEU A 211 16.06 6.12 -8.80
N SER A 212 16.09 5.92 -10.12
CA SER A 212 15.73 6.92 -11.12
C SER A 212 14.29 6.71 -11.56
N VAL A 213 13.59 7.80 -11.88
CA VAL A 213 12.29 7.78 -12.57
C VAL A 213 12.40 8.47 -13.92
N LEU A 214 11.55 8.12 -14.87
CA LEU A 214 11.45 8.87 -16.13
C LEU A 214 10.94 10.31 -15.88
N ILE A 215 11.32 11.20 -16.78
CA ILE A 215 10.80 12.58 -16.89
C ILE A 215 9.93 12.63 -18.15
N ASN A 216 8.72 13.16 -18.01
CA ASN A 216 7.77 13.42 -19.11
C ASN A 216 8.11 14.73 -19.83
#